data_AF-A0A1J1IWF6-F1
#
_entry.id   AF-A0A1J1IWF6-F1
#
_cell.length_a   1.000
_cell.length_b   1.000
_cell.length_c   1.000
_cell.angle_alpha   90.00
_cell.angle_beta   90.00
_cell.angle_gamma   90.00
#
_symmetry.space_group_name_H-M   'P 1'
#
loop_
_entity.id
_entity.type
_entity.pdbx_description
1 polymer ?
#
loop_
_entity_poly.entity_id
_entity_poly.type
_entity_poly.pdbx_seq_one_letter_code
_entity_poly.pdbx_strand_id
1 'polypeptide(L)'
;MKFLAVVAILLAVNSASAFWTACPGIAAPTRVASGQCTAAGCTVTRGSSLVAECDFVPTAAHGFLETRMTATVLGTQISLPIDDIFINACDHLRGRSCPTTAGQTHTWDWSLTVPTTFPQLSNVPFRVELVDRNTGANVVCFTVQATIN
;
A
#
# COMPACT_ATOMS: atom_id res chain seq x y z
N MET A 1 -9.97 45.51 -34.37
CA MET A 1 -9.18 44.26 -34.33
C MET A 1 -8.79 43.99 -32.89
N LYS A 2 -8.78 42.71 -32.50
CA LYS A 2 -8.33 42.11 -31.22
C LYS A 2 -9.37 42.00 -30.09
N PHE A 3 -10.19 40.97 -30.22
CA PHE A 3 -10.77 40.22 -29.10
C PHE A 3 -9.63 39.63 -28.24
N LEU A 4 -9.54 40.00 -26.95
CA LEU A 4 -8.78 39.23 -25.97
C LEU A 4 -9.70 38.13 -25.41
N ALA A 5 -9.56 36.93 -25.93
CA ALA A 5 -10.13 35.74 -25.30
C ALA A 5 -9.12 35.23 -24.24
N VAL A 6 -9.41 35.49 -22.97
CA VAL A 6 -8.68 34.87 -21.86
C VAL A 6 -9.27 33.47 -21.66
N VAL A 7 -8.60 32.46 -22.21
CA VAL A 7 -8.95 31.05 -22.00
C VAL A 7 -8.40 30.63 -20.64
N ALA A 8 -9.28 30.58 -19.64
CA ALA A 8 -8.98 29.97 -18.34
C ALA A 8 -8.91 28.45 -18.52
N ILE A 9 -7.68 27.91 -18.55
CA ILE A 9 -7.43 26.47 -18.53
C ILE A 9 -7.73 25.98 -17.11
N LEU A 10 -8.96 25.51 -16.89
CA LEU A 10 -9.32 24.69 -15.74
C LEU A 10 -8.58 23.36 -15.90
N LEU A 11 -7.46 23.19 -15.21
CA LEU A 11 -6.84 21.88 -15.02
C LEU A 11 -7.86 21.01 -14.30
N ALA A 12 -8.55 20.16 -15.05
CA ALA A 12 -9.37 19.08 -14.50
C ALA A 12 -8.41 18.15 -13.75
N VAL A 13 -8.26 18.36 -12.44
CA VAL A 13 -7.61 17.40 -11.57
C VAL A 13 -8.54 16.20 -11.56
N ASN A 14 -8.23 15.19 -12.38
CA ASN A 14 -8.89 13.90 -12.31
C ASN A 14 -8.60 13.32 -10.93
N SER A 15 -9.49 13.57 -9.97
CA SER A 15 -9.51 12.89 -8.68
C SER A 15 -9.97 11.46 -8.94
N ALA A 16 -9.11 10.63 -9.53
CA ALA A 16 -9.31 9.19 -9.48
C ALA A 16 -9.35 8.84 -8.00
N SER A 17 -10.53 8.45 -7.51
CA SER A 17 -10.70 8.03 -6.12
C SER A 17 -9.77 6.85 -5.87
N ALA A 18 -8.72 7.07 -5.08
CA ALA A 18 -7.81 6.02 -4.69
C ALA A 18 -8.57 4.99 -3.86
N PHE A 19 -8.32 3.70 -4.12
CA PHE A 19 -8.89 2.58 -3.35
C PHE A 19 -8.26 2.41 -1.97
N TRP A 20 -7.29 3.27 -1.65
CA TRP A 20 -6.52 3.29 -0.43
C TRP A 20 -6.56 4.67 0.21
N THR A 21 -6.29 4.72 1.50
CA THR A 21 -6.25 5.95 2.30
C THR A 21 -5.00 5.97 3.18
N ALA A 22 -4.48 7.17 3.48
CA ALA A 22 -3.35 7.32 4.39
C ALA A 22 -3.76 6.97 5.83
N CYS A 23 -2.84 6.37 6.59
CA CYS A 23 -3.05 6.21 8.03
C CYS A 23 -2.87 7.55 8.75
N PRO A 24 -3.67 7.86 9.79
CA PRO A 24 -3.50 9.08 10.56
C PRO A 24 -2.10 9.18 11.20
N GLY A 25 -1.41 10.30 10.97
CA GLY A 25 -0.13 10.61 11.63
C GLY A 25 1.08 9.79 11.16
N ILE A 26 0.95 9.00 10.10
CA ILE A 26 2.05 8.20 9.52
C ILE A 26 2.23 8.61 8.06
N ALA A 27 3.47 8.57 7.57
CA ALA A 27 3.76 8.87 6.17
C ALA A 27 2.98 7.94 5.22
N ALA A 28 2.32 8.54 4.23
CA ALA A 28 1.59 7.83 3.21
C ALA A 28 2.52 7.43 2.05
N PRO A 29 2.21 6.35 1.31
CA PRO A 29 2.85 6.12 0.02
C PRO A 29 2.46 7.21 -0.99
N THR A 30 3.27 7.37 -2.04
CA THR A 30 2.94 8.27 -3.16
C THR A 30 2.02 7.59 -4.17
N ARG A 31 2.06 6.26 -4.26
CA ARG A 31 1.16 5.46 -5.11
C ARG A 31 0.98 4.07 -4.51
N VAL A 32 -0.22 3.52 -4.63
CA VAL A 32 -0.52 2.10 -4.45
C VAL A 32 -1.31 1.63 -5.66
N ALA A 33 -0.93 0.49 -6.24
CA ALA A 33 -1.58 -0.08 -7.41
C ALA A 33 -1.74 -1.60 -7.27
N SER A 34 -2.85 -2.12 -7.78
CA SER A 34 -3.11 -3.56 -7.83
C SER A 34 -4.18 -3.83 -8.89
N GLY A 35 -4.04 -4.92 -9.64
CA GLY A 35 -5.06 -5.34 -10.62
C GLY A 35 -6.34 -5.87 -9.98
N GLN A 36 -6.28 -6.16 -8.68
CA GLN A 36 -7.39 -6.66 -7.86
C GLN A 36 -8.24 -5.54 -7.24
N CYS A 37 -7.89 -4.27 -7.48
CA CYS A 37 -8.51 -3.12 -6.82
C CYS A 37 -9.16 -2.15 -7.80
N THR A 38 -10.29 -1.60 -7.40
CA THR A 38 -11.02 -0.51 -8.06
C THR A 38 -11.28 0.60 -7.06
N ALA A 39 -11.83 1.73 -7.50
CA ALA A 39 -12.27 2.81 -6.60
C ALA A 39 -13.13 2.35 -5.40
N ALA A 40 -13.89 1.26 -5.56
CA ALA A 40 -14.75 0.71 -4.50
C ALA A 40 -14.01 -0.17 -3.48
N GLY A 41 -12.74 -0.51 -3.72
CA GLY A 41 -11.95 -1.43 -2.90
C GLY A 41 -11.36 -2.58 -3.71
N CYS A 42 -10.75 -3.52 -2.98
CA CYS A 42 -10.05 -4.68 -3.52
C CYS A 42 -10.89 -5.95 -3.38
N THR A 43 -10.83 -6.83 -4.38
CA THR A 43 -11.43 -8.17 -4.30
C THR A 43 -10.37 -9.22 -4.56
N VAL A 44 -10.17 -10.12 -3.60
CA VAL A 44 -9.16 -11.18 -3.69
C VAL A 44 -9.83 -12.53 -3.48
N THR A 45 -9.50 -13.49 -4.34
CA THR A 45 -10.00 -14.86 -4.22
C THR A 45 -9.02 -15.70 -3.40
N ARG A 46 -9.52 -16.48 -2.47
CA ARG A 46 -8.72 -17.46 -1.73
C ARG A 46 -8.03 -18.45 -2.67
N GLY A 47 -6.80 -18.83 -2.35
CA GLY A 47 -5.94 -19.63 -3.21
C GLY A 47 -5.31 -18.87 -4.38
N SER A 48 -5.60 -17.57 -4.53
CA SER A 48 -4.96 -16.72 -5.54
C SER A 48 -3.93 -15.76 -4.93
N SER A 49 -3.04 -15.25 -5.77
CA SER A 49 -2.06 -14.25 -5.36
C SER A 49 -2.65 -12.84 -5.41
N LEU A 50 -2.53 -12.12 -4.31
CA LEU A 50 -2.68 -10.67 -4.22
C LEU A 50 -1.38 -10.03 -4.68
N VAL A 51 -1.44 -9.30 -5.80
CA VAL A 51 -0.30 -8.60 -6.38
C VAL A 51 -0.53 -7.11 -6.24
N ALA A 52 0.44 -6.39 -5.68
CA ALA A 52 0.38 -4.94 -5.59
C ALA A 52 1.77 -4.30 -5.66
N GLU A 53 1.76 -3.03 -6.00
CA GLU A 53 2.92 -2.15 -6.06
C GLU A 53 2.67 -0.96 -5.14
N CYS A 54 3.69 -0.54 -4.40
CA CYS A 54 3.66 0.66 -3.58
C CYS A 54 4.90 1.51 -3.85
N ASP A 55 4.68 2.75 -4.27
CA ASP A 55 5.75 3.74 -4.38
C ASP A 55 5.78 4.56 -3.09
N PHE A 56 6.97 4.70 -2.50
CA PHE A 56 7.16 5.49 -1.30
C PHE A 56 8.50 6.22 -1.29
N VAL A 57 8.59 7.27 -0.47
CA VAL A 57 9.79 8.10 -0.32
C VAL A 57 10.17 8.15 1.16
N PRO A 58 11.12 7.32 1.62
CA PRO A 58 11.52 7.32 3.01
C PRO A 58 12.32 8.58 3.35
N THR A 59 12.18 9.09 4.57
CA THR A 59 12.92 10.27 5.06
C THR A 59 14.29 9.93 5.64
N ALA A 60 14.57 8.64 5.83
CA ALA A 60 15.84 8.11 6.32
C ALA A 60 16.24 6.85 5.54
N ALA A 61 17.48 6.39 5.75
CA ALA A 61 17.93 5.11 5.23
C ALA A 61 17.51 3.97 6.16
N HIS A 62 16.90 2.93 5.61
CA HIS A 62 16.40 1.78 6.36
C HIS A 62 17.06 0.51 5.82
N GLY A 63 17.73 -0.24 6.70
CA GLY A 63 18.43 -1.48 6.34
C GLY A 63 17.53 -2.71 6.29
N PHE A 64 16.41 -2.67 7.02
CA PHE A 64 15.40 -3.72 7.07
C PHE A 64 14.03 -3.07 7.25
N LEU A 65 13.11 -3.36 6.33
CA LEU A 65 11.73 -2.89 6.38
C LEU A 65 10.82 -4.11 6.60
N GLU A 66 10.24 -4.21 7.78
CA GLU A 66 9.30 -5.24 8.16
C GLU A 66 7.90 -4.91 7.62
N THR A 67 7.36 -5.79 6.78
CA THR A 67 5.98 -5.72 6.34
C THR A 67 5.05 -6.12 7.47
N ARG A 68 4.02 -5.30 7.76
CA ARG A 68 2.93 -5.68 8.67
C ARG A 68 1.58 -5.46 8.02
N MET A 69 0.67 -6.39 8.27
CA MET A 69 -0.72 -6.31 7.82
C MET A 69 -1.66 -6.56 8.99
N THR A 70 -2.67 -5.72 9.12
CA THR A 70 -3.70 -5.83 10.17
C THR A 70 -5.08 -5.65 9.55
N ALA A 71 -5.99 -6.57 9.81
CA ALA A 71 -7.40 -6.42 9.46
C ALA A 71 -8.19 -5.88 10.67
N THR A 72 -9.18 -5.01 10.46
CA THR A 72 -10.11 -4.63 11.53
C THR A 72 -11.48 -5.27 11.30
N VAL A 73 -11.79 -6.32 12.07
CA VAL A 73 -13.04 -7.08 11.96
C VAL A 73 -13.87 -6.82 13.21
N LEU A 74 -15.10 -6.34 13.04
CA LEU A 74 -16.02 -6.02 14.14
C LEU A 74 -15.38 -5.10 15.22
N GLY A 75 -14.57 -4.13 14.78
CA GLY A 75 -13.85 -3.21 15.66
C GLY A 75 -12.60 -3.78 16.33
N THR A 76 -12.29 -5.08 16.13
CA THR A 76 -11.08 -5.71 16.65
C THR A 76 -9.98 -5.73 15.60
N GLN A 77 -8.77 -5.31 15.97
CA GLN A 77 -7.59 -5.40 15.11
C GLN A 77 -6.95 -6.79 15.22
N ILE A 78 -6.73 -7.43 14.07
CA ILE A 78 -6.14 -8.76 13.96
C ILE A 78 -4.90 -8.65 13.08
N SER A 79 -3.74 -8.94 13.66
CA SER A 79 -2.49 -9.06 12.89
C SER A 79 -2.57 -10.29 11.99
N LEU A 80 -2.25 -10.10 10.71
CA LEU A 80 -2.26 -11.18 9.73
C LEU A 80 -0.87 -11.80 9.63
N PRO A 81 -0.77 -13.14 9.57
CA PRO A 81 0.50 -13.77 9.24
C PRO A 81 0.92 -13.39 7.82
N ILE A 82 2.21 -13.16 7.64
CA ILE A 82 2.82 -12.89 6.34
C ILE A 82 3.87 -13.98 6.14
N ASP A 83 3.94 -14.55 4.93
CA ASP A 83 4.96 -15.54 4.61
C ASP A 83 6.36 -14.97 4.84
N ASP A 84 7.27 -15.78 5.37
CA ASP A 84 8.62 -15.38 5.76
C ASP A 84 9.37 -14.64 4.65
N ILE A 85 9.13 -15.04 3.39
CA ILE A 85 9.77 -14.42 2.22
C ILE A 85 9.34 -12.96 2.01
N PHE A 86 8.16 -12.55 2.47
CA PHE A 86 7.62 -11.18 2.33
C PHE A 86 7.73 -10.34 3.61
N ILE A 87 8.25 -10.92 4.70
CA ILE A 87 8.47 -10.18 5.95
C ILE A 87 9.44 -9.02 5.71
N ASN A 88 10.51 -9.24 4.94
CA ASN A 88 11.47 -8.20 4.61
C ASN A 88 11.13 -7.54 3.26
N ALA A 89 10.49 -6.38 3.29
CA ALA A 89 10.13 -5.63 2.09
C ALA A 89 11.35 -5.22 1.26
N CYS A 90 12.54 -5.13 1.87
CA CYS A 90 13.79 -4.84 1.17
C CYS A 90 14.13 -5.82 0.05
N ASP A 91 13.70 -7.08 0.19
CA ASP A 91 13.99 -8.14 -0.78
C ASP A 91 13.08 -8.05 -2.01
N HIS A 92 12.06 -7.19 -1.95
CA HIS A 92 11.09 -6.97 -3.02
C HIS A 92 11.04 -5.51 -3.50
N LEU A 93 12.13 -4.77 -3.30
CA LEU A 93 12.29 -3.44 -3.90
C LEU A 93 12.73 -3.58 -5.36
N ARG A 94 12.03 -2.89 -6.26
CA ARG A 94 12.30 -2.99 -7.69
C ARG A 94 13.68 -2.43 -8.04
N GLY A 95 14.55 -3.30 -8.56
CA GLY A 95 15.90 -2.93 -9.01
C GLY A 95 16.81 -2.38 -7.91
N ARG A 96 16.46 -2.60 -6.64
CA ARG A 96 17.19 -2.09 -5.47
C ARG A 96 17.14 -3.12 -4.35
N SER A 97 18.07 -2.99 -3.42
CA SER A 97 18.02 -3.65 -2.13
C SER A 97 18.16 -2.59 -1.05
N CYS A 98 17.87 -2.95 0.19
CA CYS A 98 18.24 -2.10 1.31
C CYS A 98 19.77 -1.98 1.44
N PRO A 99 20.28 -0.87 2.02
CA PRO A 99 19.53 0.21 2.66
C PRO A 99 18.76 1.09 1.69
N THR A 100 17.54 1.50 2.06
CA THR A 100 16.82 2.51 1.28
C THR A 100 17.58 3.82 1.26
N THR A 101 17.46 4.57 0.16
CA THR A 101 18.00 5.93 0.05
C THR A 101 16.94 6.94 0.45
N ALA A 102 17.26 7.81 1.42
CA ALA A 102 16.38 8.88 1.86
C ALA A 102 16.05 9.85 0.72
N GLY A 103 14.81 10.32 0.64
CA GLY A 103 14.34 11.29 -0.36
C GLY A 103 14.24 10.75 -1.78
N GLN A 104 14.53 9.46 -2.00
CA GLN A 104 14.37 8.80 -3.30
C GLN A 104 13.10 7.96 -3.32
N THR A 105 12.44 7.89 -4.47
CA THR A 105 11.33 6.95 -4.67
C THR A 105 11.86 5.53 -4.71
N HIS A 106 11.23 4.65 -3.94
CA HIS A 106 11.37 3.20 -4.02
C HIS A 106 10.02 2.60 -4.36
N THR A 107 10.03 1.61 -5.25
CA THR A 107 8.86 0.79 -5.58
C THR A 107 9.00 -0.53 -4.86
N TRP A 108 8.07 -0.83 -3.96
CA TRP A 108 7.93 -2.10 -3.28
C TRP A 108 6.87 -2.94 -3.98
N ASP A 109 7.31 -4.06 -4.56
CA ASP A 109 6.44 -5.04 -5.20
C ASP A 109 6.10 -6.14 -4.19
N TRP A 110 4.87 -6.64 -4.16
CA TRP A 110 4.58 -7.88 -3.43
C TRP A 110 3.51 -8.72 -4.10
N SER A 111 3.63 -10.03 -3.92
CA SER A 111 2.72 -11.04 -4.46
C SER A 111 2.42 -12.09 -3.39
N LEU A 112 1.47 -11.78 -2.51
CA LEU A 112 1.10 -12.63 -1.38
C LEU A 112 0.03 -13.64 -1.79
N THR A 113 0.25 -14.93 -1.53
CA THR A 113 -0.81 -15.93 -1.77
C THR A 113 -1.78 -15.93 -0.60
N VAL A 114 -3.06 -15.67 -0.85
CA VAL A 114 -4.09 -15.78 0.18
C VAL A 114 -4.44 -17.26 0.36
N PRO A 115 -4.23 -17.88 1.54
CA PRO A 115 -4.50 -19.30 1.73
C PRO A 115 -5.98 -19.64 1.52
N THR A 116 -6.28 -20.87 1.06
CA THR A 116 -7.67 -21.36 0.95
C THR A 116 -8.38 -21.47 2.30
N THR A 117 -7.62 -21.58 3.38
CA THR A 117 -8.09 -21.61 4.77
C THR A 117 -8.39 -20.22 5.35
N PHE A 118 -8.05 -19.15 4.62
CA PHE A 118 -8.34 -17.78 5.08
C PHE A 118 -9.86 -17.57 5.20
N PRO A 119 -10.36 -16.87 6.23
CA PRO A 119 -11.80 -16.64 6.39
C PRO A 119 -12.34 -15.75 5.26
N GLN A 120 -13.60 -15.98 4.89
CA GLN A 120 -14.29 -15.07 3.97
C GLN A 120 -14.60 -13.76 4.69
N LEU A 121 -14.19 -12.64 4.10
CA LEU A 121 -14.37 -11.30 4.67
C LEU A 121 -15.02 -10.40 3.63
N SER A 122 -15.98 -9.59 4.05
CA SER A 122 -16.68 -8.66 3.15
C SER A 122 -16.41 -7.23 3.57
N ASN A 123 -15.78 -6.45 2.67
CA ASN A 123 -15.52 -5.03 2.84
C ASN A 123 -14.88 -4.66 4.19
N VAL A 124 -13.78 -5.35 4.52
CA VAL A 124 -13.03 -5.16 5.76
C VAL A 124 -11.84 -4.23 5.48
N PRO A 125 -11.50 -3.30 6.40
CA PRO A 125 -10.30 -2.48 6.27
C PRO A 125 -9.06 -3.29 6.62
N PHE A 126 -8.08 -3.25 5.73
CA PHE A 126 -6.74 -3.79 5.91
C PHE A 126 -5.74 -2.64 5.96
N ARG A 127 -5.02 -2.55 7.07
CA ARG A 127 -3.89 -1.65 7.26
C ARG A 127 -2.62 -2.37 6.83
N VAL A 128 -1.83 -1.72 5.98
CA VAL A 128 -0.55 -2.22 5.47
C VAL A 128 0.53 -1.24 5.86
N GLU A 129 1.62 -1.75 6.43
CA GLU A 129 2.69 -0.95 7.02
C GLU A 129 4.06 -1.47 6.61
N LEU A 130 4.99 -0.54 6.42
CA LEU A 130 6.42 -0.81 6.44
C LEU A 130 6.99 -0.23 7.74
N VAL A 131 7.60 -1.09 8.55
CA VAL A 131 8.18 -0.73 9.83
C VAL A 131 9.69 -0.89 9.76
N ASP A 132 10.46 0.10 10.18
CA ASP A 132 11.89 -0.08 10.34
C ASP A 132 12.14 -1.04 11.51
N ARG A 133 12.77 -2.20 11.24
CA ARG A 133 12.91 -3.25 12.25
C ARG A 133 13.86 -2.89 13.40
N ASN A 134 14.81 -1.99 13.16
CA ASN A 134 15.77 -1.61 14.18
C ASN A 134 15.18 -0.61 15.18
N THR A 135 14.35 0.30 14.70
CA THR A 135 13.77 1.40 15.49
C THR A 135 12.33 1.16 15.92
N GLY A 136 11.62 0.27 15.22
CA GLY A 136 10.18 0.05 15.39
C GLY A 136 9.31 1.17 14.80
N ALA A 137 9.90 2.16 14.11
CA ALA A 137 9.16 3.28 13.56
C ALA A 137 8.41 2.90 12.28
N ASN A 138 7.18 3.39 12.13
CA ASN A 138 6.44 3.26 10.87
C ASN A 138 7.05 4.17 9.81
N VAL A 139 7.48 3.58 8.70
CA VAL A 139 8.06 4.27 7.55
C VAL A 139 6.98 4.64 6.55
N VAL A 140 6.01 3.75 6.32
CA VAL A 140 4.84 3.98 5.46
C VAL A 140 3.63 3.27 6.04
N CYS A 141 2.44 3.88 5.92
CA CYS A 141 1.19 3.21 6.25
C CYS A 141 0.03 3.67 5.36
N PHE A 142 -0.75 2.71 4.89
CA PHE A 142 -2.02 2.96 4.19
C PHE A 142 -3.06 1.90 4.54
N THR A 143 -4.33 2.23 4.33
CA THR A 143 -5.48 1.34 4.54
C THR A 143 -6.23 1.12 3.24
N VAL A 144 -6.61 -0.13 2.95
CA VAL A 144 -7.46 -0.52 1.82
C VAL A 144 -8.73 -1.20 2.33
N GLN A 145 -9.86 -0.98 1.66
CA GLN A 145 -11.05 -1.81 1.87
C GLN A 145 -10.97 -3.03 0.98
N ALA A 146 -11.12 -4.24 1.55
CA ALA A 146 -11.03 -5.46 0.78
C ALA A 146 -12.10 -6.50 1.13
N THR A 147 -12.50 -7.24 0.10
CA THR A 147 -13.35 -8.42 0.17
C THR A 147 -12.51 -9.63 -0.21
N ILE A 148 -12.51 -10.65 0.65
CA ILE A 148 -11.82 -11.92 0.44
C ILE A 148 -12.87 -13.01 0.19
N ASN A 149 -12.89 -13.57 -1.02
CA ASN A 149 -13.87 -14.55 -1.49
C ASN A 149 -13.36 -15.99 -1.43
#